data_AF-A0A0C2DTI0-F1
#
_entry.id   AF-A0A0C2DTI0-F1
#
_cell.length_a   1.000
_cell.length_b   1.000
_cell.length_c   1.000
_cell.angle_alpha   90.00
_cell.angle_beta   90.00
_cell.angle_gamma   90.00
#
_symmetry.space_group_name_H-M   'P 1'
#
loop_
_entity.id
_entity.type
_entity.pdbx_description
1 polymer ?
#
loop_
_entity_poly.entity_id
_entity_poly.type
_entity_poly.pdbx_seq_one_letter_code
_entity_poly.pdbx_strand_id
1 'polypeptide(L)'
;MVRGMAILLIMQFLGEMISRGLRIPIPGNVIGMGLLLGALWLGWIKVQWLQDATELLLSHLALFFVPAGVGVMVYFDLIAAEWLPIVVAMVVSTFVVMAVTGRVAMALERKRPADD
;
A
#
# COMPACT_ATOMS: atom_id res chain seq x y z
N MET A 1 -1.38 -0.19 -22.53
CA MET A 1 -1.35 1.14 -21.87
C MET A 1 -2.71 1.76 -21.47
N VAL A 2 -3.52 2.37 -22.37
CA VAL A 2 -4.76 3.11 -21.97
C VAL A 2 -5.78 2.25 -21.22
N ARG A 3 -6.02 1.01 -21.70
CA ARG A 3 -6.89 0.05 -21.00
C ARG A 3 -6.44 -0.24 -19.57
N GLY A 4 -5.14 -0.48 -19.36
CA GLY A 4 -4.58 -0.73 -18.03
C GLY A 4 -4.78 0.47 -17.10
N MET A 5 -4.51 1.68 -17.58
CA MET A 5 -4.74 2.91 -16.81
C MET A 5 -6.20 3.09 -16.43
N ALA A 6 -7.12 2.88 -17.38
CA ALA A 6 -8.55 2.97 -17.13
C ALA A 6 -9.01 1.96 -16.07
N ILE A 7 -8.51 0.72 -16.14
CA ILE A 7 -8.81 -0.31 -15.14
C ILE A 7 -8.33 0.11 -13.75
N LEU A 8 -7.08 0.57 -13.63
CA LEU A 8 -6.50 1.04 -12.37
C LEU A 8 -7.32 2.19 -11.78
N LEU A 9 -7.67 3.18 -12.59
CA LEU A 9 -8.45 4.35 -12.16
C LEU A 9 -9.90 3.99 -11.80
N ILE A 10 -10.55 3.10 -12.56
CA ILE A 10 -11.90 2.63 -12.24
C ILE A 10 -11.89 1.88 -10.91
N MET A 11 -10.91 1.01 -10.68
CA MET A 11 -10.86 0.25 -9.44
C MET A 11 -10.55 1.15 -8.24
N GLN A 12 -9.67 2.14 -8.41
CA GLN A 12 -9.43 3.20 -7.42
C GLN A 12 -10.70 4.00 -7.12
N PHE A 13 -11.44 4.40 -8.17
CA PHE A 13 -12.67 5.16 -8.03
C PHE A 13 -13.75 4.37 -7.30
N LEU A 14 -13.95 3.10 -7.65
CA LEU A 14 -14.89 2.21 -6.96
C LEU A 14 -14.51 2.02 -5.49
N GLY A 15 -13.22 1.80 -5.19
CA GLY A 15 -12.74 1.72 -3.82
C GLY A 15 -13.02 2.99 -3.01
N GLU A 16 -12.82 4.17 -3.61
CA GLU A 16 -13.14 5.45 -3.00
C GLU A 16 -14.64 5.66 -2.79
N MET A 17 -15.46 5.30 -3.78
CA MET A 17 -16.92 5.34 -3.65
C MET A 17 -17.42 4.45 -2.52
N ILE A 18 -16.86 3.25 -2.39
CA ILE A 18 -17.21 2.30 -1.31
C ILE A 18 -16.77 2.86 0.04
N SER A 19 -15.51 3.31 0.16
CA SER A 19 -14.97 3.88 1.40
C SER A 19 -15.82 5.05 1.89
N ARG A 20 -16.12 6.02 1.01
CA ARG A 20 -16.92 7.20 1.35
C ARG A 20 -18.39 6.89 1.54
N GLY A 21 -18.97 6.03 0.71
CA GLY A 21 -20.39 5.67 0.76
C GLY A 21 -20.77 4.88 2.01
N LEU A 22 -19.92 3.93 2.40
CA LEU A 22 -20.12 3.09 3.59
C LEU A 22 -19.46 3.66 4.86
N ARG A 23 -18.74 4.79 4.75
CA ARG A 23 -17.99 5.44 5.85
C ARG A 23 -17.08 4.48 6.60
N ILE A 24 -16.38 3.62 5.85
CA ILE A 24 -15.47 2.62 6.41
C ILE A 24 -14.15 3.32 6.76
N PRO A 25 -13.50 3.01 7.90
CA PRO A 25 -12.20 3.58 8.29
C PRO A 25 -11.02 3.02 7.46
N ILE A 26 -11.28 2.54 6.25
CA ILE A 26 -10.29 1.98 5.33
C ILE A 26 -10.18 2.94 4.14
N PRO A 27 -8.97 3.42 3.81
CA PRO A 27 -8.74 4.24 2.63
C PRO A 27 -9.24 3.58 1.34
N GLY A 28 -9.84 4.36 0.44
CA GLY A 28 -10.42 3.84 -0.80
C GLY A 28 -9.41 3.14 -1.71
N ASN A 29 -8.14 3.55 -1.70
CA ASN A 29 -7.08 2.88 -2.46
C ASN A 29 -6.83 1.44 -2.02
N VAL A 30 -6.86 1.15 -0.71
CA VAL A 30 -6.71 -0.22 -0.18
C VAL A 30 -7.88 -1.09 -0.61
N ILE A 31 -9.10 -0.53 -0.58
CA ILE A 31 -10.30 -1.23 -1.07
C ILE A 31 -10.18 -1.49 -2.58
N GLY A 32 -9.77 -0.49 -3.36
CA GLY A 32 -9.55 -0.61 -4.80
C GLY A 32 -8.52 -1.68 -5.16
N MET A 33 -7.43 -1.80 -4.39
CA MET A 33 -6.46 -2.89 -4.53
C MET A 33 -7.09 -4.26 -4.26
N GLY A 34 -7.93 -4.38 -3.22
CA GLY A 34 -8.67 -5.60 -2.93
C GLY A 34 -9.65 -5.99 -4.04
N LEU A 35 -10.37 -5.03 -4.60
CA LEU A 35 -11.25 -5.24 -5.76
C LEU A 35 -10.48 -5.67 -7.00
N LEU A 36 -9.34 -5.04 -7.26
CA LEU A 36 -8.46 -5.41 -8.38
C LEU A 36 -7.95 -6.84 -8.22
N LEU A 37 -7.50 -7.20 -7.01
CA LEU A 37 -7.08 -8.55 -6.68
C LEU A 37 -8.20 -9.56 -6.92
N GLY A 38 -9.42 -9.27 -6.47
CA GLY A 38 -10.59 -10.11 -6.74
C GLY A 38 -10.84 -10.28 -8.24
N ALA A 39 -10.85 -9.19 -9.00
CA ALA A 39 -11.08 -9.24 -10.45
C ALA A 39 -9.99 -10.00 -11.22
N LEU A 40 -8.73 -9.96 -10.75
CA LEU A 40 -7.63 -10.77 -11.27
C LEU A 40 -7.82 -12.25 -10.89
N TRP A 41 -8.22 -12.55 -9.65
CA TRP A 41 -8.42 -13.92 -9.18
C TRP A 41 -9.58 -14.63 -9.89
N LEU A 42 -10.68 -13.91 -10.16
CA LEU A 42 -11.82 -14.39 -10.94
C LEU A 42 -11.51 -14.49 -12.45
N GLY A 43 -10.35 -14.00 -12.91
CA GLY A 43 -9.97 -14.02 -14.32
C GLY A 43 -10.73 -13.02 -15.21
N TRP A 44 -11.51 -12.11 -14.61
CA TRP A 44 -12.19 -11.02 -15.35
C TRP A 44 -11.19 -10.05 -15.96
N ILE A 45 -10.05 -9.86 -15.30
CA ILE A 45 -8.96 -9.01 -15.73
C ILE A 45 -7.72 -9.87 -15.91
N LYS A 46 -7.04 -9.72 -17.04
CA LYS A 46 -5.75 -10.38 -17.30
C LYS A 46 -4.60 -9.48 -16.89
N VAL A 47 -3.59 -10.04 -16.23
CA VAL A 47 -2.38 -9.32 -15.79
C VAL A 47 -1.71 -8.56 -16.95
N GLN A 48 -1.67 -9.19 -18.13
CA GLN A 48 -1.11 -8.62 -19.37
C GLN A 48 -1.75 -7.27 -19.76
N TRP A 49 -3.00 -7.01 -19.37
CA TRP A 49 -3.68 -5.75 -19.70
C TRP A 49 -3.19 -4.58 -18.86
N LEU A 50 -2.61 -4.86 -17.69
CA LEU A 50 -2.12 -3.86 -16.75
C LEU A 50 -0.62 -3.60 -16.89
N GLN A 51 0.13 -4.57 -17.41
CA GLN A 51 1.60 -4.60 -17.40
C GLN A 51 2.24 -3.26 -17.82
N ASP A 52 1.98 -2.77 -19.04
CA ASP A 52 2.58 -1.50 -19.50
C ASP A 52 2.21 -0.30 -18.63
N ALA A 53 0.96 -0.27 -18.13
CA ALA A 53 0.47 0.86 -17.33
C ALA A 53 1.12 0.87 -15.95
N THR A 54 1.22 -0.30 -15.31
CA THR A 54 1.91 -0.46 -14.03
C THR A 54 3.40 -0.20 -14.16
N GLU A 55 4.05 -0.65 -15.23
CA GLU A 55 5.48 -0.42 -15.46
C GLU A 55 5.80 1.07 -15.63
N LEU A 56 4.96 1.81 -16.35
CA LEU A 56 5.08 3.27 -16.47
C LEU A 56 4.91 3.98 -15.12
N LEU A 57 3.90 3.60 -14.33
CA LEU A 57 3.67 4.19 -13.01
C LEU A 57 4.81 3.87 -12.04
N LEU A 58 5.28 2.63 -12.03
CA LEU A 58 6.35 2.17 -11.14
C LEU A 58 7.71 2.77 -11.51
N SER A 59 8.00 2.91 -12.81
CA SER A 59 9.23 3.58 -13.27
C SER A 59 9.28 5.06 -12.88
N HIS A 60 8.12 5.70 -12.73
CA HIS A 60 7.99 7.10 -12.31
C HIS A 60 7.46 7.24 -10.87
N LEU A 61 7.55 6.19 -10.05
CA LEU A 61 7.00 6.16 -8.70
C LEU A 61 7.50 7.32 -7.82
N ALA A 62 8.78 7.69 -7.99
CA ALA A 62 9.39 8.81 -7.29
C ALA A 62 8.63 10.13 -7.52
N LEU A 63 8.09 10.37 -8.72
CA LEU A 63 7.29 11.56 -9.03
C LEU A 63 6.03 11.63 -8.17
N PHE A 64 5.38 10.49 -7.91
CA PHE A 64 4.17 10.45 -7.07
C PHE A 64 4.45 10.69 -5.58
N PHE A 65 5.69 10.53 -5.13
CA PHE A 65 6.10 10.87 -3.77
C PHE A 65 6.43 12.36 -3.59
N VAL A 66 6.71 13.09 -4.67
CA VAL A 66 7.03 14.53 -4.59
C VAL A 66 5.92 15.34 -3.91
N PRO A 67 4.63 15.23 -4.29
CA PRO A 67 3.55 15.97 -3.61
C PRO A 67 3.44 15.64 -2.12
N ALA A 68 3.60 14.37 -1.75
CA ALA A 68 3.60 13.95 -0.34
C ALA A 68 4.76 14.59 0.43
N GLY A 69 5.98 14.59 -0.15
CA GLY A 69 7.15 15.22 0.44
C GLY A 69 7.02 16.75 0.59
N VAL A 70 6.47 17.43 -0.42
CA VAL A 70 6.18 18.87 -0.35
C VAL A 70 5.14 19.16 0.74
N GLY A 71 4.13 18.30 0.90
CA GLY A 71 3.17 18.41 2.02
C GLY A 71 3.84 18.32 3.39
N VAL A 72 4.86 17.47 3.53
CA VAL A 72 5.65 17.36 4.77
C VAL A 72 6.46 18.62 5.06
N MET A 73 6.95 19.33 4.02
CA MET A 73 7.69 20.58 4.20
C MET A 73 6.89 21.69 4.90
N VAL A 74 5.56 21.62 4.91
CA VAL A 74 4.71 22.55 5.69
C VAL A 74 5.01 22.46 7.20
N TYR A 75 5.48 21.31 7.67
CA TYR A 75 5.83 21.05 9.07
C TYR A 75 7.35 21.01 9.31
N PHE A 76 8.14 21.62 8.42
CA PHE A 76 9.60 21.52 8.46
C PHE A 76 10.20 21.99 9.79
N ASP A 77 9.72 23.10 10.36
CA ASP A 77 10.22 23.61 11.64
C ASP A 77 9.98 22.64 12.80
N LEU A 78 8.82 21.99 12.83
CA LEU A 78 8.48 20.96 13.83
C LEU A 78 9.38 19.74 13.67
N ILE A 79 9.58 19.30 12.43
CA ILE A 79 10.47 18.16 12.14
C ILE A 79 11.90 18.51 12.50
N ALA A 80 12.36 19.74 12.26
CA ALA A 80 13.69 20.20 12.62
C ALA A 80 13.89 20.26 14.14
N ALA A 81 12.86 20.63 14.91
CA ALA A 81 12.90 20.62 16.37
C ALA A 81 12.93 19.19 16.94
N GLU A 82 12.13 18.28 16.38
CA GLU A 82 11.88 16.93 16.90
C GLU A 82 12.53 15.81 16.04
N TRP A 83 13.54 16.14 15.25
CA TRP A 83 14.11 15.21 14.26
C TRP A 83 14.65 13.93 14.92
N LEU A 84 15.25 14.06 16.10
CA LEU A 84 15.87 12.94 16.80
C LEU A 84 14.82 11.96 17.34
N PRO A 85 13.80 12.38 18.11
CA PRO A 85 12.69 11.51 18.46
C PRO A 85 11.99 10.86 17.26
N ILE A 86 11.78 11.62 16.18
CA ILE A 86 11.14 11.11 14.95
C ILE A 86 11.97 9.98 14.33
N VAL A 87 13.27 10.21 14.12
CA VAL A 87 14.17 9.21 13.51
C VAL A 87 14.31 7.97 14.39
N VAL A 88 14.51 8.16 15.70
CA VAL A 88 14.62 7.04 16.64
C VAL A 88 13.32 6.23 16.67
N ALA A 89 12.16 6.88 16.75
CA ALA A 89 10.87 6.20 16.74
C ALA A 89 10.66 5.40 15.44
N MET A 90 10.97 5.97 14.26
CA MET A 90 10.84 5.26 12.99
C MET A 90 11.76 4.04 12.89
N VAL A 91 13.05 4.20 13.20
CA VAL A 91 14.03 3.12 13.08
C VAL A 91 13.74 2.00 14.08
N VAL A 92 13.57 2.35 15.36
CA VAL A 92 13.32 1.36 16.42
C VAL A 92 12.00 0.64 16.19
N SER A 93 10.91 1.36 15.88
CA SER A 93 9.61 0.73 15.63
C SER A 93 9.65 -0.22 14.43
N THR A 94 10.37 0.13 13.36
CA THR A 94 10.51 -0.75 12.19
C THR A 94 11.17 -2.08 12.58
N PHE A 95 12.28 -2.05 13.31
CA PHE A 95 12.94 -3.26 13.79
C PHE A 95 12.07 -4.05 14.77
N VAL A 96 11.38 -3.37 15.68
CA VAL A 96 10.47 -4.02 16.63
C VAL A 96 9.33 -4.72 15.90
N VAL A 97 8.67 -4.06 14.95
CA VAL A 97 7.57 -4.64 14.16
C VAL A 97 8.06 -5.85 13.36
N MET A 98 9.22 -5.76 12.71
CA MET A 98 9.82 -6.90 11.99
C MET A 98 10.11 -8.07 12.93
N ALA A 99 10.72 -7.81 14.09
CA ALA A 99 11.09 -8.83 15.06
C ALA A 99 9.88 -9.50 15.73
N VAL A 100 8.81 -8.74 15.98
CA VAL A 100 7.56 -9.28 16.53
C VAL A 100 6.81 -10.08 15.46
N THR A 101 6.60 -9.51 14.28
CA THR A 101 5.91 -10.19 13.16
C THR A 101 6.62 -11.49 12.80
N GLY A 102 7.96 -11.46 12.69
CA GLY A 102 8.76 -12.66 12.42
C GLY A 102 8.61 -13.73 13.50
N ARG A 103 8.64 -13.34 14.79
CA ARG A 103 8.41 -14.30 15.89
C ARG A 103 7.01 -14.90 15.90
N VAL A 104 5.99 -14.08 15.62
CA VAL A 104 4.60 -14.53 15.53
C VAL A 104 4.43 -15.52 14.38
N ALA A 105 4.98 -15.22 13.20
CA ALA A 105 4.96 -16.11 12.04
C ALA A 105 5.65 -17.46 12.36
N MET A 106 6.87 -17.44 12.91
CA MET A 106 7.57 -18.65 13.33
C MET A 106 6.80 -19.46 14.39
N ALA A 107 6.13 -18.78 15.32
CA ALA A 107 5.33 -19.44 16.35
C ALA A 107 4.06 -20.12 15.78
N LEU A 108 3.44 -19.51 14.77
CA LEU A 108 2.31 -20.09 14.04
C LEU A 108 2.74 -21.30 13.21
N GLU A 109 3.87 -21.21 12.50
CA GLU A 109 4.43 -22.30 11.71
C GLU A 109 4.85 -23.49 12.58
N ARG A 110 5.47 -23.25 13.74
CA ARG A 110 5.85 -24.30 14.69
C ARG A 110 4.66 -25.05 15.31
N LYS A 111 3.45 -24.46 15.25
CA LYS A 111 2.21 -25.09 15.72
C LYS A 111 1.49 -25.89 14.66
N ARG A 112 1.91 -25.82 13.38
CA ARG A 112 1.41 -26.73 12.36
C ARG A 112 2.10 -28.08 12.57
N PRO A 113 1.37 -29.16 12.95
CA PRO A 113 1.94 -30.50 12.91
C PRO A 113 2.44 -30.73 11.47
N ALA A 114 3.55 -31.44 11.31
CA ALA A 114 3.96 -31.90 10.00
C ALA A 114 2.76 -32.60 9.34
N ASP A 115 2.26 -32.02 8.25
CA ASP A 115 1.33 -32.69 7.37
C ASP A 115 2.20 -33.70 6.61
N ASP A 116 2.16 -34.96 7.06
CA ASP A 116 2.80 -36.12 6.42
C ASP A 116 2.05 -36.51 5.13
#